data_AF-A0A183HHF0-F1
#
_entry.id   AF-A0A183HHF0-F1
#
_cell.length_a   1.000
_cell.length_b   1.000
_cell.length_c   1.000
_cell.angle_alpha   90.00
_cell.angle_beta   90.00
_cell.angle_gamma   90.00
#
_symmetry.space_group_name_H-M   'P 1'
#
loop_
_entity.id
_entity.type
_entity.pdbx_description
1 polymer ?
#
loop_
_entity_poly.entity_id
_entity_poly.type
_entity_poly.pdbx_seq_one_letter_code
_entity_poly.pdbx_strand_id
1 'polypeptide(L)'
;MQNVELYMQSHFGSIVYYDGRQGNYLEKYFPSPNGIAINKQQNELYIASTINEFIRIYHLRQDMTGIFTTEISLLSSPNKLFIEPDTGNIWVALHPVLYKAFRHMQDPVNIDQRSPSQILRIRLQENSTSWVITEPYANDGATISGSSAVLFYKNSLLIGSLFDRMLHCDIRISQIV
;
A
#
# COMPACT_ATOMS: atom_id res chain seq x y z
N MET A 1 -8.62 -9.73 14.18
CA MET A 1 -8.54 -10.82 13.17
C MET A 1 -7.24 -10.78 12.38
N GLN A 2 -6.71 -9.62 11.98
CA GLN A 2 -5.46 -9.53 11.21
C GLN A 2 -4.23 -10.14 11.92
N ASN A 3 -4.14 -10.05 13.26
CA ASN A 3 -3.11 -10.77 14.01
C ASN A 3 -3.25 -12.30 13.88
N VAL A 4 -4.48 -12.82 13.88
CA VAL A 4 -4.73 -14.26 13.70
C VAL A 4 -4.36 -14.68 12.29
N GLU A 5 -4.69 -13.87 11.27
CA GLU A 5 -4.23 -14.10 9.90
C GLU A 5 -2.72 -14.13 9.79
N LEU A 6 -2.00 -13.25 10.50
CA LEU A 6 -0.54 -13.28 10.54
C LEU A 6 0.02 -14.56 11.14
N TYR A 7 -0.51 -14.99 12.29
CA TYR A 7 -0.03 -16.20 12.96
C TYR A 7 -0.39 -17.47 12.19
N MET A 8 -1.54 -17.50 11.52
CA MET A 8 -2.05 -18.68 10.82
C MET A 8 -1.79 -18.66 9.31
N GLN A 9 -1.28 -17.56 8.76
CA GLN A 9 -1.19 -17.29 7.31
C GLN A 9 -2.52 -17.56 6.57
N SER A 10 -3.65 -17.25 7.23
CA SER A 10 -4.99 -17.53 6.73
C SER A 10 -5.60 -16.34 5.99
N HIS A 11 -6.49 -16.62 5.04
CA HIS A 11 -7.05 -15.62 4.13
C HIS A 11 -8.51 -15.32 4.49
N PHE A 12 -8.78 -14.51 5.52
CA PHE A 12 -10.15 -14.20 5.96
C PHE A 12 -10.65 -12.83 5.46
N GLY A 13 -9.77 -12.04 4.84
CA GLY A 13 -10.10 -10.76 4.25
C GLY A 13 -11.10 -10.84 3.10
N SER A 14 -11.65 -9.69 2.73
CA SER A 14 -12.52 -9.57 1.57
C SER A 14 -12.46 -8.17 0.98
N ILE A 15 -12.76 -8.06 -0.31
CA ILE A 15 -12.97 -6.80 -1.01
C ILE A 15 -14.46 -6.68 -1.28
N VAL A 16 -15.06 -5.59 -0.80
CA VAL A 16 -16.50 -5.35 -0.89
C VAL A 16 -16.73 -4.00 -1.53
N TYR A 17 -17.63 -3.93 -2.51
CA TYR A 17 -18.13 -2.67 -3.05
C TYR A 17 -19.55 -2.43 -2.51
N TYR A 18 -19.86 -1.19 -2.17
CA TYR A 18 -21.18 -0.79 -1.70
C TYR A 18 -21.90 -0.02 -2.81
N ASP A 19 -23.08 -0.48 -3.23
CA ASP A 19 -23.85 0.10 -4.33
C ASP A 19 -24.82 1.22 -3.89
N GLY A 20 -24.79 1.61 -2.61
CA GLY A 20 -25.75 2.52 -2.00
C GLY A 20 -26.94 1.84 -1.33
N ARG A 21 -27.07 0.51 -1.46
CA ARG A 21 -28.10 -0.31 -0.81
C ARG A 21 -27.51 -1.48 -0.05
N GLN A 22 -26.62 -2.26 -0.68
CA GLN A 22 -26.00 -3.44 -0.10
C GLN A 22 -24.50 -3.53 -0.43
N GLY A 23 -23.78 -4.24 0.43
CA GLY A 23 -22.39 -4.61 0.19
C GLY A 23 -22.32 -5.86 -0.68
N ASN A 24 -21.67 -5.76 -1.82
CA ASN A 24 -21.45 -6.86 -2.75
C ASN A 24 -19.97 -7.25 -2.72
N TYR A 25 -19.69 -8.53 -2.57
CA TYR A 25 -18.31 -9.03 -2.60
C TYR A 25 -17.75 -8.92 -4.02
N LEU A 26 -16.63 -8.21 -4.16
CA LEU A 26 -15.78 -8.30 -5.33
C LEU A 26 -14.89 -9.54 -5.23
N GLU A 27 -14.32 -9.78 -4.05
CA GLU A 27 -13.56 -11.00 -3.76
C GLU A 27 -13.73 -11.41 -2.30
N LYS A 28 -13.94 -12.70 -2.07
CA LYS A 28 -13.96 -13.32 -0.73
C LYS A 28 -12.64 -14.02 -0.48
N TYR A 29 -12.20 -14.06 0.77
CA TYR A 29 -10.96 -14.72 1.18
C TYR A 29 -9.70 -14.11 0.55
N PHE A 30 -9.68 -12.78 0.43
CA PHE A 30 -8.48 -12.06 0.00
C PHE A 30 -7.42 -12.10 1.12
N PRO A 31 -6.14 -12.34 0.81
CA PRO A 31 -5.07 -12.35 1.82
C PRO A 31 -4.87 -10.97 2.43
N SER A 32 -5.26 -10.80 3.69
CA SER A 32 -4.93 -9.62 4.52
C SER A 32 -4.97 -8.27 3.78
N PRO A 33 -6.13 -7.89 3.19
CA PRO A 33 -6.28 -6.64 2.46
C PRO A 33 -6.10 -5.46 3.42
N ASN A 34 -5.34 -4.45 3.01
CA ASN A 34 -5.08 -3.29 3.87
C ASN A 34 -5.07 -1.95 3.12
N GLY A 35 -4.38 -1.90 1.98
CA GLY A 35 -4.38 -0.75 1.10
C GLY A 35 -5.37 -0.94 -0.04
N ILE A 36 -6.16 0.09 -0.35
CA ILE A 36 -7.07 0.12 -1.49
C ILE A 36 -6.96 1.50 -2.15
N ALA A 37 -6.85 1.52 -3.47
CA ALA A 37 -6.91 2.75 -4.26
C ALA A 37 -7.56 2.49 -5.61
N ILE A 38 -8.09 3.54 -6.22
CA ILE A 38 -8.77 3.47 -7.53
C ILE A 38 -8.19 4.53 -8.48
N ASN A 39 -7.88 4.11 -9.70
CA ASN A 39 -7.64 5.04 -10.81
C ASN A 39 -8.92 5.13 -11.64
N LYS A 40 -9.65 6.23 -11.50
CA LYS A 40 -10.92 6.45 -12.21
C LYS A 40 -10.75 6.66 -13.71
N GLN A 41 -9.59 7.11 -14.17
CA GLN A 41 -9.36 7.38 -15.59
C GLN A 41 -9.16 6.06 -16.36
N GLN A 42 -8.54 5.07 -15.72
CA GLN A 42 -8.24 3.75 -16.29
C GLN A 42 -9.22 2.66 -15.84
N ASN A 43 -10.17 2.99 -14.96
CA ASN A 43 -11.05 2.03 -14.28
C ASN A 43 -10.25 0.89 -13.61
N GLU A 44 -9.16 1.22 -12.92
CA GLU A 44 -8.33 0.23 -12.23
C GLU A 44 -8.47 0.32 -10.72
N LEU A 45 -8.54 -0.84 -10.07
CA LEU A 45 -8.57 -1.01 -8.62
C LEU A 45 -7.28 -1.68 -8.17
N TYR A 46 -6.62 -1.11 -7.18
CA TYR A 46 -5.36 -1.60 -6.62
C TYR A 46 -5.62 -2.02 -5.18
N ILE A 47 -5.26 -3.25 -4.85
CA ILE A 47 -5.44 -3.82 -3.51
C ILE A 47 -4.11 -4.36 -3.00
N ALA A 48 -3.65 -3.83 -1.88
CA ALA A 48 -2.45 -4.29 -1.20
C ALA A 48 -2.77 -5.43 -0.22
N SER A 49 -2.03 -6.52 -0.34
CA SER A 49 -1.95 -7.59 0.65
C SER A 49 -0.73 -7.37 1.54
N THR A 50 -0.96 -7.04 2.81
CA THR A 50 0.14 -6.73 3.73
C THR A 50 0.99 -7.96 4.03
N ILE A 51 0.36 -9.10 4.33
CA ILE A 51 1.08 -10.30 4.79
C ILE A 51 1.73 -11.04 3.63
N ASN A 52 1.10 -11.03 2.46
CA ASN A 52 1.62 -11.70 1.27
C ASN A 52 2.47 -10.78 0.39
N GLU A 53 2.70 -9.53 0.83
CA GLU A 53 3.68 -8.60 0.25
C GLU A 53 3.49 -8.30 -1.25
N PHE A 54 2.23 -8.15 -1.67
CA PHE A 54 1.90 -7.82 -3.04
C PHE A 54 0.83 -6.74 -3.19
N ILE A 55 0.76 -6.15 -4.37
CA ILE A 55 -0.38 -5.35 -4.84
C ILE A 55 -1.04 -6.08 -6.01
N ARG A 56 -2.34 -6.28 -5.92
CA ARG A 56 -3.14 -6.85 -6.99
C ARG A 56 -3.93 -5.77 -7.71
N ILE A 57 -3.93 -5.82 -9.04
CA ILE A 57 -4.60 -4.85 -9.90
C ILE A 57 -5.78 -5.55 -10.58
N TYR A 58 -6.92 -4.88 -10.57
CA TYR A 58 -8.14 -5.31 -11.24
C TYR A 58 -8.62 -4.21 -12.18
N HIS A 59 -9.08 -4.61 -13.36
CA HIS A 59 -9.87 -3.74 -14.21
C HIS A 59 -11.35 -3.82 -13.80
N LEU A 60 -11.96 -2.68 -13.51
CA LEU A 60 -13.36 -2.56 -13.13
C LEU A 60 -14.24 -2.37 -14.37
N ARG A 61 -15.20 -3.28 -14.56
CA ARG A 61 -16.27 -3.11 -15.55
C ARG A 61 -17.32 -2.10 -15.06
N GLN A 62 -18.21 -1.70 -15.98
CA GLN A 62 -19.29 -0.75 -15.66
C GLN A 62 -20.23 -1.24 -14.55
N ASP A 63 -20.37 -2.56 -14.38
CA ASP A 63 -21.16 -3.20 -13.32
C ASP A 63 -20.37 -3.37 -12.00
N MET A 64 -19.20 -2.72 -11.88
CA MET A 64 -18.29 -2.80 -10.72
C MET A 64 -17.70 -4.18 -10.45
N THR A 65 -17.82 -5.13 -11.40
CA THR A 65 -17.09 -6.39 -11.31
C THR A 65 -15.62 -6.19 -11.66
N GLY A 66 -14.72 -6.80 -10.87
CA GLY A 66 -13.28 -6.71 -11.06
C GLY A 66 -12.75 -7.89 -11.88
N ILE A 67 -11.95 -7.60 -12.91
CA ILE A 67 -11.19 -8.58 -13.68
C ILE A 67 -9.74 -8.49 -13.24
N PHE A 68 -9.20 -9.58 -12.69
CA PHE A 68 -7.78 -9.67 -12.33
C PHE A 68 -6.91 -9.35 -13.54
N THR A 69 -5.97 -8.42 -13.36
CA THR A 69 -5.06 -7.96 -14.42
C THR A 69 -3.64 -8.44 -14.14
N THR A 70 -3.09 -8.08 -12.99
CA THR A 70 -1.71 -8.44 -12.63
C THR A 70 -1.50 -8.37 -11.11
N GLU A 71 -0.39 -8.95 -10.65
CA GLU A 71 0.06 -8.94 -9.26
C GLU A 71 1.52 -8.51 -9.20
N ILE A 72 1.80 -7.52 -8.36
CA ILE A 72 3.12 -6.91 -8.17
C ILE A 72 3.65 -7.36 -6.82
N SER A 73 4.66 -8.23 -6.82
CA SER A 73 5.38 -8.61 -5.59
C SER A 73 6.35 -7.49 -5.17
N LEU A 74 6.37 -7.16 -3.87
CA LEU A 74 7.12 -6.04 -3.31
C LEU A 74 8.25 -6.44 -2.36
N LEU A 75 8.26 -7.69 -1.87
CA LEU A 75 9.20 -8.19 -0.84
C LEU A 75 9.22 -7.33 0.44
N SER A 76 8.12 -6.62 0.69
CA SER A 76 7.90 -5.71 1.80
C SER A 76 6.40 -5.56 1.98
N SER A 77 5.93 -5.32 3.21
CA SER A 77 4.50 -5.41 3.53
C SER A 77 3.76 -4.10 3.23
N PRO A 78 2.95 -4.01 2.16
CA PRO A 78 2.26 -2.78 1.81
C PRO A 78 1.12 -2.47 2.78
N ASN A 79 0.93 -1.19 3.08
CA ASN A 79 -0.10 -0.71 4.01
C ASN A 79 -1.12 0.23 3.35
N LYS A 80 -0.66 1.34 2.76
CA LYS A 80 -1.53 2.31 2.07
C LYS A 80 -0.98 2.67 0.70
N LEU A 81 -1.92 2.96 -0.21
CA LEU A 81 -1.67 3.24 -1.61
C LEU A 81 -2.13 4.66 -1.94
N PHE A 82 -1.37 5.33 -2.79
CA PHE A 82 -1.76 6.55 -3.46
C PHE A 82 -1.46 6.40 -4.96
N ILE A 83 -2.45 6.68 -5.80
CA ILE A 83 -2.27 6.66 -7.25
C ILE A 83 -2.13 8.10 -7.72
N GLU A 84 -1.01 8.40 -8.36
CA GLU A 84 -0.75 9.72 -8.92
C GLU A 84 -1.69 9.98 -10.11
N PRO A 85 -2.57 11.00 -10.05
CA PRO A 85 -3.62 11.20 -11.06
C PRO A 85 -3.11 11.48 -12.47
N ASP A 86 -1.93 12.10 -12.61
CA ASP A 86 -1.41 12.55 -13.90
C ASP A 86 -0.65 11.44 -14.65
N THR A 87 -0.09 10.47 -13.92
CA THR A 87 0.84 9.46 -14.46
C THR A 87 0.39 8.02 -14.24
N GLY A 88 -0.52 7.79 -13.29
CA GLY A 88 -0.89 6.45 -12.82
C GLY A 88 0.17 5.76 -11.96
N ASN A 89 1.24 6.46 -11.55
CA ASN A 89 2.24 5.84 -10.68
C ASN A 89 1.64 5.47 -9.33
N ILE A 90 2.03 4.29 -8.83
CA ILE A 90 1.57 3.78 -7.55
C ILE A 90 2.61 4.16 -6.51
N TRP A 91 2.21 4.95 -5.53
CA TRP A 91 2.98 5.26 -4.34
C TRP A 91 2.46 4.41 -3.19
N VAL A 92 3.37 3.76 -2.47
CA VAL A 92 3.03 2.77 -1.45
C VAL A 92 3.76 3.13 -0.17
N ALA A 93 3.06 3.19 0.95
CA ALA A 93 3.65 3.17 2.29
C ALA A 93 3.70 1.71 2.79
N LEU A 94 4.86 1.28 3.27
CA LEU A 94 5.12 -0.12 3.63
C LEU A 94 5.76 -0.25 5.00
N HIS A 95 5.67 -1.47 5.54
CA HIS A 95 6.39 -1.94 6.71
C HIS A 95 7.40 -3.00 6.26
N PRO A 96 8.69 -2.66 6.07
CA PRO A 96 9.66 -3.62 5.54
C PRO A 96 10.02 -4.73 6.54
N VAL A 97 9.70 -4.53 7.83
CA VAL A 97 9.81 -5.58 8.87
C VAL A 97 8.48 -5.66 9.60
N LEU A 98 7.55 -6.45 9.06
CA LEU A 98 6.17 -6.52 9.53
C LEU A 98 6.05 -6.85 11.03
N TYR A 99 6.90 -7.74 11.54
CA TYR A 99 6.94 -8.06 12.97
C TYR A 99 7.22 -6.82 13.84
N LYS A 100 8.16 -5.95 13.44
CA LYS A 100 8.46 -4.71 14.15
C LYS A 100 7.30 -3.73 14.09
N ALA A 101 6.59 -3.66 12.95
CA ALA A 101 5.37 -2.87 12.85
C ALA A 101 4.31 -3.34 13.86
N PHE A 102 4.10 -4.66 13.99
CA PHE A 102 3.17 -5.19 14.98
C PHE A 102 3.58 -4.88 16.43
N ARG A 103 4.86 -5.03 16.77
CA ARG A 103 5.38 -4.66 18.09
C ARG A 103 5.20 -3.17 18.38
N HIS A 104 5.51 -2.32 17.40
CA HIS A 104 5.30 -0.88 17.50
C HIS A 104 3.82 -0.53 17.75
N MET A 105 2.88 -1.17 17.05
CA MET A 105 1.45 -0.91 17.24
C MET A 105 0.93 -1.32 18.63
N GLN A 106 1.59 -2.28 19.30
CA GLN A 106 1.24 -2.71 20.65
C GLN A 106 1.75 -1.76 21.73
N ASP A 107 2.91 -1.13 21.51
CA ASP A 107 3.55 -0.21 22.44
C ASP A 107 4.24 0.94 21.68
N PRO A 108 3.46 1.90 21.15
CA PRO A 108 3.98 2.90 20.22
C PRO A 108 4.87 3.96 20.87
N VAL A 109 4.80 4.11 22.20
CA VAL A 109 5.61 5.07 22.96
C VAL A 109 7.01 4.54 23.26
N ASN A 110 7.22 3.23 23.12
CA ASN A 110 8.49 2.59 23.41
C ASN A 110 9.47 2.76 22.25
N ILE A 111 10.55 3.48 22.53
CA ILE A 111 11.55 3.86 21.53
C ILE A 111 12.30 2.67 20.94
N ASP A 112 12.46 1.58 21.70
CA ASP A 112 13.14 0.36 21.27
C ASP A 112 12.25 -0.50 20.36
N GLN A 113 10.94 -0.20 20.33
CA GLN A 113 9.94 -0.88 19.50
C GLN A 113 9.54 -0.05 18.29
N ARG A 114 10.39 0.88 17.82
CA ARG A 114 10.14 1.59 16.56
C ARG A 114 10.07 0.62 15.37
N SER A 115 9.16 0.93 14.47
CA SER A 115 9.01 0.24 13.20
C SER A 115 9.74 1.00 12.09
N PRO A 116 10.58 0.33 11.28
CA PRO A 116 11.08 0.91 10.05
C PRO A 116 9.94 1.37 9.14
N SER A 117 10.25 2.37 8.30
CA SER A 117 9.31 2.97 7.35
C SER A 117 9.92 2.95 5.96
N GLN A 118 9.10 2.67 4.95
CA GLN A 118 9.52 2.59 3.56
C GLN A 118 8.44 3.16 2.64
N ILE A 119 8.86 3.91 1.62
CA ILE A 119 8.01 4.33 0.52
C ILE A 119 8.57 3.74 -0.77
N LEU A 120 7.72 3.05 -1.52
CA LEU A 120 8.02 2.62 -2.88
C LEU A 120 7.19 3.43 -3.88
N ARG A 121 7.80 3.74 -5.02
CA ARG A 121 7.08 4.19 -6.22
C ARG A 121 7.20 3.13 -7.30
N ILE A 122 6.06 2.74 -7.85
CA ILE A 122 5.94 1.72 -8.88
C ILE A 122 5.40 2.38 -10.15
N ARG A 123 6.11 2.18 -11.25
CA ARG A 123 5.73 2.64 -12.58
C ARG A 123 5.47 1.45 -13.49
N LEU A 124 4.21 1.26 -13.85
CA LEU A 124 3.82 0.27 -14.86
C LEU A 124 4.40 0.66 -16.22
N GLN A 125 4.89 -0.33 -16.97
CA GLN A 125 5.29 -0.13 -18.36
C GLN A 125 4.09 -0.31 -19.30
N GLU A 126 4.23 0.09 -20.57
CA GLU A 126 3.13 0.07 -21.56
C GLU A 126 2.48 -1.31 -21.75
N ASN A 127 3.21 -2.39 -21.48
CA ASN A 127 2.69 -3.76 -21.58
C ASN A 127 1.85 -4.21 -20.37
N SER A 128 1.69 -3.36 -19.35
CA SER A 128 0.96 -3.61 -18.08
C SER A 128 1.32 -4.91 -17.35
N THR A 129 2.43 -5.54 -17.71
CA THR A 129 2.92 -6.84 -17.22
C THR A 129 4.33 -6.75 -16.68
N SER A 130 4.97 -5.60 -16.87
CA SER A 130 6.26 -5.25 -16.28
C SER A 130 6.18 -3.88 -15.62
N TRP A 131 7.03 -3.67 -14.62
CA TRP A 131 7.04 -2.46 -13.81
C TRP A 131 8.45 -2.14 -13.33
N VAL A 132 8.67 -0.88 -13.01
CA VAL A 132 9.90 -0.39 -12.37
C VAL A 132 9.54 0.06 -10.96
N ILE A 133 10.27 -0.45 -9.97
CA ILE A 133 10.15 -0.06 -8.56
C ILE A 133 11.34 0.82 -8.21
N THR A 134 11.07 1.96 -7.58
CA THR A 134 12.06 2.85 -6.96
C THR A 134 11.75 2.98 -5.48
N GLU A 135 12.76 3.27 -4.66
CA GLU A 135 12.63 3.47 -3.21
C GLU A 135 13.04 4.91 -2.84
N PRO A 136 12.12 5.87 -2.94
CA PRO A 136 12.43 7.28 -2.64
C PRO A 136 12.69 7.53 -1.15
N TYR A 137 12.24 6.64 -0.26
CA TYR A 137 12.43 6.77 1.18
C TYR A 137 12.50 5.40 1.87
N ALA A 138 13.53 5.23 2.71
CA ALA A 138 13.60 4.14 3.69
C ALA A 138 14.37 4.63 4.93
N ASN A 139 13.86 4.31 6.11
CA ASN A 139 14.53 4.60 7.37
C ASN A 139 14.21 3.53 8.42
N ASP A 140 15.09 3.38 9.41
CA ASP A 140 14.99 2.43 10.52
C ASP A 140 13.87 2.73 11.54
N GLY A 141 13.14 3.83 11.36
CA GLY A 141 12.05 4.26 12.24
C GLY A 141 12.44 5.42 13.15
N ALA A 142 13.70 5.87 13.13
CA ALA A 142 14.15 6.99 13.95
C ALA A 142 13.53 8.33 13.53
N THR A 143 13.36 8.53 12.22
CA THR A 143 12.78 9.78 11.68
C THR A 143 11.25 9.72 11.71
N ILE A 144 10.67 8.63 11.20
CA ILE A 144 9.24 8.33 11.29
C ILE A 144 9.07 6.83 11.50
N SER A 145 8.35 6.46 12.55
CA SER A 145 8.10 5.05 12.88
C SER A 145 6.81 4.55 12.22
N GLY A 146 6.89 3.45 11.48
CA GLY A 146 5.75 2.73 10.91
C GLY A 146 4.88 3.54 9.95
N SER A 147 5.41 3.85 8.76
CA SER A 147 4.68 4.60 7.73
C SER A 147 3.31 3.98 7.40
N SER A 148 2.28 4.82 7.40
CA SER A 148 0.89 4.41 7.27
C SER A 148 0.08 5.27 6.31
N ALA A 149 0.69 6.26 5.67
CA ALA A 149 0.09 7.05 4.61
C ALA A 149 1.19 7.61 3.70
N VAL A 150 0.85 7.81 2.43
CA VAL A 150 1.73 8.42 1.45
C VAL A 150 0.92 9.30 0.51
N LEU A 151 1.46 10.45 0.13
CA LEU A 151 0.90 11.33 -0.90
C LEU A 151 2.06 11.99 -1.66
N PHE A 152 1.96 12.03 -2.98
CA PHE A 152 2.92 12.75 -3.82
C PHE A 152 2.22 13.82 -4.65
N TYR A 153 2.77 15.03 -4.65
CA TYR A 153 2.22 16.16 -5.41
C TYR A 153 3.31 17.18 -5.77
N LYS A 154 3.47 17.48 -7.07
CA LYS A 154 4.40 18.54 -7.58
C LYS A 154 5.79 18.51 -6.94
N ASN A 155 6.40 17.33 -6.73
CA ASN A 155 7.70 17.11 -6.07
C ASN A 155 7.71 17.10 -4.54
N SER A 156 6.57 17.25 -3.87
CA SER A 156 6.45 17.02 -2.43
C SER A 156 5.97 15.61 -2.15
N LEU A 157 6.72 14.87 -1.33
CA LEU A 157 6.31 13.60 -0.75
C LEU A 157 5.88 13.84 0.70
N LEU A 158 4.64 13.48 1.02
CA LEU A 158 4.14 13.46 2.40
C LEU A 158 4.06 12.01 2.86
N ILE A 159 4.63 11.73 4.03
CA ILE A 159 4.64 10.41 4.66
C ILE A 159 3.99 10.54 6.03
N GLY A 160 2.89 9.84 6.25
CA GLY A 160 2.20 9.80 7.54
C GLY A 160 2.52 8.55 8.35
N SER A 161 2.32 8.64 9.66
CA SER A 161 2.36 7.51 10.60
C SER A 161 1.09 7.50 11.45
N LEU A 162 0.71 6.32 11.95
CA LEU A 162 -0.44 6.14 12.83
C LEU A 162 -0.18 6.73 14.23
N PHE A 163 1.05 6.64 14.71
CA PHE A 163 1.40 6.94 16.12
C PHE A 163 2.58 7.90 16.26
N ASP A 164 3.06 8.46 15.15
CA ASP A 164 4.20 9.37 15.10
C ASP A 164 3.82 10.63 14.30
N ARG A 165 4.81 11.47 14.02
CA ARG A 165 4.70 12.65 13.17
C ARG A 165 4.46 12.33 11.69
N MET A 166 4.17 13.37 10.93
CA MET A 166 4.16 13.37 9.46
C MET A 166 5.47 13.99 8.95
N LEU A 167 6.05 13.42 7.90
CA LEU A 167 7.20 13.98 7.20
C LEU A 167 6.78 14.59 5.88
N HIS A 168 7.29 15.79 5.61
CA HIS A 168 7.28 16.40 4.29
C HIS A 168 8.70 16.37 3.74
N CYS A 169 8.85 15.80 2.54
CA CYS A 169 10.12 15.67 1.85
C CYS A 169 10.04 16.34 0.48
N ASP A 170 11.05 17.15 0.16
CA ASP A 170 11.25 17.66 -1.19
C ASP A 170 11.99 16.61 -2.02
N ILE A 171 11.34 16.11 -3.07
CA ILE A 171 11.89 15.08 -3.93
C ILE A 171 12.55 15.70 -5.16
N ARG A 172 13.84 15.41 -5.35
CA ARG A 172 14.56 15.75 -6.58
C ARG A 172 14.30 14.68 -7.63
N ILE A 173 14.18 15.08 -8.91
CA ILE A 173 13.87 14.18 -10.04
C ILE A 173 14.77 12.94 -10.06
N SER A 174 16.07 13.09 -9.74
CA SER A 174 17.03 11.98 -9.71
C SER A 174 16.71 10.85 -8.71
N GLN A 175 15.87 11.08 -7.72
CA GLN A 175 15.46 10.08 -6.72
C GLN A 175 14.26 9.24 -7.17
N ILE A 176 13.71 9.55 -8.34
CA ILE A 176 12.49 8.92 -8.85
C ILE A 176 12.58 8.47 -10.31
N VAL A 177 13.73 8.65 -10.97
CA VAL A 177 13.95 8.11 -12.33
C VAL A 177 14.26 6.62 -12.26
#